data_AF-A0ABD3RIF9-F1
#
_entry.id   AF-A0ABD3RIF9-F1
#
_cell.length_a   1.000
_cell.length_b   1.000
_cell.length_c   1.000
_cell.angle_alpha   90.00
_cell.angle_beta   90.00
_cell.angle_gamma   90.00
#
_symmetry.space_group_name_H-M   'P 1'
#
loop_
_entity.id
_entity.type
_entity.pdbx_description
1 polymer ?
#
loop_
_entity_poly.entity_id
_entity_poly.type
_entity_poly.pdbx_seq_one_letter_code
_entity_poly.pdbx_strand_id
1 'polypeptide(L)'
;MFGDGKLCACKPISEEDLASFIANCVLSEDLVNKILPIGGPGNALTPLEQGEMLFKLVGKEPKFLKVPIQIMDFAIGVLDFLVKVFPSLEDAAEFGKIGRYYAAESMLVWDPKTGEYDAESTPSYGKDTLEEFFKRVLEEGMAGQELGEQAIF
;
A
#
# COMPACT_ATOMS: atom_id res chain seq x y z
N MET A 1 -0.60 -13.42 -3.91
CA MET A 1 0.52 -12.77 -3.19
C MET A 1 1.77 -12.87 -4.04
N PHE A 2 2.46 -11.76 -4.26
CA PHE A 2 3.71 -11.78 -5.02
C PHE A 2 4.89 -12.22 -4.16
N GLY A 3 5.76 -13.05 -4.74
CA GLY A 3 6.92 -13.61 -4.05
C GLY A 3 6.54 -14.41 -2.82
N ASP A 4 7.23 -14.17 -1.72
CA ASP A 4 6.95 -14.79 -0.43
C ASP A 4 5.94 -14.01 0.43
N GLY A 5 5.49 -12.84 -0.05
CA GLY A 5 4.61 -11.92 0.66
C GLY A 5 5.31 -10.87 1.51
N LYS A 6 6.65 -10.81 1.46
CA LYS A 6 7.48 -9.92 2.28
C LYS A 6 8.31 -8.94 1.44
N LEU A 7 8.02 -8.85 0.14
CA LEU A 7 8.73 -7.98 -0.80
C LEU A 7 8.60 -6.50 -0.43
N CYS A 8 7.44 -6.09 0.07
CA CYS A 8 7.17 -4.74 0.49
C CYS A 8 6.47 -4.71 1.86
N ALA A 9 6.55 -3.56 2.52
CA ALA A 9 5.79 -3.26 3.72
C ALA A 9 5.28 -1.81 3.67
N CYS A 10 4.23 -1.53 4.42
CA CYS A 10 3.71 -0.18 4.60
C CYS A 10 3.17 0.01 6.03
N LYS A 11 2.95 1.26 6.43
CA LYS A 11 2.21 1.61 7.65
C LYS A 11 0.84 2.14 7.25
N PRO A 12 -0.21 1.30 7.19
CA PRO A 12 -1.53 1.72 6.71
C PRO A 12 -2.08 2.84 7.57
N ILE A 13 -2.61 3.89 6.95
CA ILE A 13 -3.23 5.05 7.61
C ILE A 13 -4.70 5.11 7.21
N SER A 14 -5.59 5.42 8.17
CA SER A 14 -7.00 5.61 7.87
C SER A 14 -7.25 6.91 7.10
N GLU A 15 -8.35 6.96 6.36
CA GLU A 15 -8.76 8.17 5.63
C GLU A 15 -8.97 9.34 6.60
N GLU A 16 -9.55 9.10 7.78
CA GLU A 16 -9.78 10.11 8.81
C GLU A 16 -8.48 10.66 9.40
N ASP A 17 -7.53 9.78 9.73
CA ASP A 17 -6.23 10.17 10.26
C ASP A 17 -5.41 10.92 9.20
N LEU A 18 -5.42 10.45 7.94
CA LEU A 18 -4.74 11.15 6.85
C LEU A 18 -5.36 12.52 6.56
N ALA A 19 -6.69 12.63 6.52
CA ALA A 19 -7.38 13.91 6.33
C ALA A 19 -7.06 14.90 7.47
N SER A 20 -7.04 14.41 8.70
CA SER A 20 -6.66 15.20 9.88
C SER A 20 -5.22 15.70 9.79
N PHE A 21 -4.29 14.85 9.34
CA PHE A 21 -2.90 15.26 9.13
C PHE A 21 -2.78 16.36 8.07
N ILE A 22 -3.45 16.20 6.92
CA ILE A 22 -3.44 17.19 5.84
C ILE A 22 -4.02 18.52 6.32
N ALA A 23 -5.14 18.50 7.04
CA ALA A 23 -5.74 19.70 7.61
C ALA A 23 -4.78 20.42 8.57
N ASN A 24 -4.07 19.67 9.42
CA ASN A 24 -3.08 20.23 10.34
C ASN A 24 -1.87 20.83 9.59
N CYS A 25 -1.43 20.23 8.48
CA CYS A 25 -0.35 20.78 7.65
C CYS A 25 -0.68 22.17 7.10
N VAL A 26 -1.94 22.44 6.77
CA VAL A 26 -2.39 23.75 6.26
C VAL A 26 -2.34 24.83 7.35
N LEU A 27 -2.52 24.45 8.62
CA LEU A 27 -2.58 25.38 9.74
C LEU A 27 -1.21 25.70 10.36
N SER A 28 -0.16 24.99 9.95
CA SER A 28 1.14 25.02 10.61
C SER A 28 2.23 25.61 9.72
N GLU A 29 2.72 26.81 10.06
CA GLU A 29 3.77 27.48 9.28
C GLU A 29 5.09 26.68 9.23
N ASP A 30 5.37 25.88 10.26
CA ASP A 30 6.55 25.03 10.33
C ASP A 30 6.48 23.82 9.38
N LEU A 31 5.33 23.52 8.78
CA LEU A 31 5.16 22.42 7.83
C LEU A 31 5.19 22.88 6.36
N VAL A 32 5.25 24.19 6.12
CA VAL A 32 5.26 24.78 4.78
C VAL A 32 6.51 24.39 3.98
N ASN A 33 6.31 24.06 2.70
CA ASN A 33 7.37 23.70 1.74
C ASN A 33 8.27 22.54 2.19
N LYS A 34 7.68 21.53 2.84
CA LYS A 34 8.38 20.32 3.27
C LYS A 34 7.83 19.06 2.60
N ILE A 35 8.71 18.07 2.44
CA ILE A 35 8.31 16.68 2.17
C ILE A 35 8.07 16.03 3.53
N LEU A 36 6.89 15.47 3.73
CA LEU A 36 6.44 14.92 5.01
C LEU A 36 6.08 13.45 4.83
N PRO A 37 7.05 12.52 5.01
CA PRO A 37 6.75 11.10 5.06
C PRO A 37 5.81 10.82 6.23
N ILE A 38 4.82 9.96 6.00
CA ILE A 38 3.80 9.63 6.98
C ILE A 38 3.28 8.22 6.73
N GLY A 39 2.99 7.52 7.81
CA GLY A 39 2.19 6.31 7.83
C GLY A 39 1.23 6.33 9.00
N GLY A 40 0.40 5.30 9.10
CA GLY A 40 -0.51 5.17 10.23
C GLY A 40 0.17 4.59 11.48
N PRO A 41 -0.61 4.38 12.54
CA PRO A 41 -0.10 3.86 13.80
C PRO A 41 0.25 2.37 13.70
N GLY A 42 1.20 1.94 14.52
CA GLY A 42 1.67 0.55 14.58
C GLY A 42 2.90 0.29 13.73
N ASN A 43 3.25 -0.99 13.60
CA ASN A 43 4.43 -1.44 12.86
C ASN A 43 4.18 -1.39 11.36
N ALA A 44 5.26 -1.36 10.57
CA ALA A 44 5.14 -1.65 9.14
C ALA A 44 4.67 -3.11 8.95
N LEU A 45 3.72 -3.31 8.04
CA LEU A 45 3.09 -4.59 7.77
C LEU A 45 3.33 -5.01 6.32
N THR A 46 3.84 -6.23 6.15
CA THR A 46 3.94 -6.90 4.86
C THR A 46 2.57 -7.43 4.41
N PRO A 47 2.36 -7.64 3.09
CA PRO A 47 1.14 -8.31 2.60
C PRO A 47 0.86 -9.65 3.28
N LEU A 48 1.89 -10.41 3.66
CA LEU A 48 1.74 -11.65 4.41
C LEU A 48 1.13 -11.41 5.79
N GLU A 49 1.66 -10.47 6.55
CA GLU A 49 1.18 -10.16 7.91
C GLU A 49 -0.25 -9.59 7.88
N GLN A 50 -0.56 -8.73 6.90
CA GLN A 50 -1.93 -8.22 6.71
C GLN A 50 -2.92 -9.36 6.39
N GLY A 51 -2.51 -10.29 5.53
CA GLY A 51 -3.31 -11.48 5.24
C GLY A 51 -3.49 -12.39 6.46
N GLU A 52 -2.43 -12.65 7.22
CA GLU A 52 -2.47 -13.47 8.43
C GLU A 52 -3.38 -12.83 9.50
N MET A 53 -3.34 -11.50 9.62
CA MET A 53 -4.24 -10.74 10.48
C MET A 53 -5.70 -10.97 10.10
N LEU A 54 -6.05 -10.88 8.81
CA LEU A 54 -7.41 -11.18 8.34
C LEU A 54 -7.84 -12.61 8.68
N PHE A 55 -7.01 -13.60 8.38
CA PHE A 55 -7.29 -15.00 8.67
C PHE A 55 -7.50 -15.27 10.17
N LYS A 56 -6.66 -14.64 11.01
CA LYS A 56 -6.79 -14.69 12.46
C LYS A 56 -8.11 -14.09 12.93
N LEU A 57 -8.50 -12.93 12.43
CA LEU A 57 -9.74 -12.27 12.82
C LEU A 57 -10.99 -13.08 12.45
N VAL A 58 -10.97 -13.77 11.31
CA VAL A 58 -12.10 -14.65 10.89
C VAL A 58 -12.01 -16.08 11.44
N GLY A 59 -11.01 -16.40 12.27
CA GLY A 59 -10.84 -17.72 12.87
C GLY A 59 -10.54 -18.85 11.86
N LYS A 60 -9.82 -18.56 10.78
CA LYS A 60 -9.47 -19.54 9.73
C LYS A 60 -7.98 -19.72 9.60
N GLU A 61 -7.56 -20.90 9.15
CA GLU A 61 -6.15 -21.14 8.80
C GLU A 61 -5.73 -20.32 7.57
N PRO A 62 -4.58 -19.64 7.61
CA PRO A 62 -4.06 -18.88 6.48
C PRO A 62 -3.83 -19.74 5.24
N LYS A 63 -4.40 -19.33 4.11
CA LYS A 63 -4.20 -19.96 2.81
C LYS A 63 -3.86 -18.89 1.78
N PHE A 64 -2.63 -18.95 1.26
CA PHE A 64 -2.13 -17.98 0.29
C PHE A 64 -1.66 -18.67 -0.99
N LEU A 65 -2.02 -18.08 -2.14
CA LEU A 65 -1.40 -18.40 -3.42
C LEU A 65 -0.23 -17.43 -3.66
N LYS A 66 0.97 -18.00 -3.81
CA LYS A 66 2.20 -17.26 -4.09
C LYS A 66 2.51 -17.32 -5.58
N VAL A 67 2.79 -16.17 -6.18
CA VAL A 67 3.10 -16.03 -7.60
C VAL A 67 4.38 -15.21 -7.81
N PRO A 68 5.26 -15.57 -8.76
CA PRO A 68 6.46 -14.77 -9.05
C PRO A 68 6.10 -13.36 -9.53
N ILE A 69 6.84 -12.35 -9.06
CA ILE A 69 6.62 -10.96 -9.47
C ILE A 69 6.93 -10.71 -10.95
N GLN A 70 7.77 -11.57 -11.54
CA GLN A 70 8.14 -11.55 -12.96
C GLN A 70 6.95 -11.74 -13.89
N ILE A 71 5.81 -12.24 -13.40
CA ILE A 71 4.57 -12.29 -14.18
C ILE A 71 4.11 -10.87 -14.55
N MET A 72 4.23 -9.90 -13.63
CA MET A 72 3.96 -8.50 -13.93
C MET A 72 4.97 -7.94 -14.93
N ASP A 73 6.26 -8.23 -14.76
CA ASP A 73 7.31 -7.77 -15.68
C ASP A 73 7.05 -8.27 -17.12
N PHE A 74 6.62 -9.52 -17.26
CA PHE A 74 6.22 -10.09 -18.55
C PHE A 74 4.99 -9.40 -19.14
N ALA A 75 3.93 -9.20 -18.36
CA ALA A 75 2.72 -8.54 -18.81
C ALA A 75 2.99 -7.10 -19.26
N ILE A 76 3.76 -6.34 -18.47
CA ILE A 76 4.21 -4.98 -18.80
C ILE A 76 5.01 -4.98 -20.09
N GLY A 77 5.97 -5.90 -20.26
CA GLY A 77 6.78 -5.99 -21.47
C GLY A 77 5.97 -6.28 -22.74
N VAL A 78 4.93 -7.11 -22.63
CA VAL A 78 3.98 -7.36 -23.74
C VAL A 78 3.17 -6.11 -24.05
N LEU A 79 2.65 -5.42 -23.03
CA LEU A 79 1.89 -4.17 -23.22
C LEU A 79 2.77 -3.07 -23.84
N ASP A 80 3.98 -2.85 -23.32
CA ASP A 80 4.94 -1.87 -23.86
C ASP A 80 5.29 -2.16 -25.33
N PHE A 81 5.35 -3.44 -25.73
CA PHE A 81 5.53 -3.80 -27.12
C PHE A 81 4.31 -3.43 -27.98
N LEU A 82 3.10 -3.69 -27.49
CA LEU A 82 1.85 -3.40 -28.20
C LEU A 82 1.56 -1.89 -28.28
N VAL A 83 1.93 -1.10 -27.28
CA VAL A 83 1.77 0.37 -27.26
C VAL A 83 2.42 1.03 -28.49
N LYS A 84 3.54 0.48 -28.97
CA LYS A 84 4.23 0.99 -30.19
C LYS A 84 3.36 0.92 -31.45
N VAL A 85 2.37 0.04 -31.47
CA VAL A 85 1.43 -0.15 -32.59
C VAL A 85 0.05 0.41 -32.25
N PHE A 86 -0.36 0.31 -30.99
CA PHE A 86 -1.66 0.74 -30.47
C PHE A 86 -1.48 1.69 -29.28
N PRO A 87 -1.33 3.01 -29.53
CA PRO A 87 -1.10 3.98 -28.46
C PRO A 87 -2.18 4.00 -27.37
N SER A 88 -3.41 3.57 -27.69
CA SER A 88 -4.50 3.47 -26.71
C SER A 88 -4.27 2.47 -25.57
N LEU A 89 -3.17 1.72 -25.58
CA LEU A 89 -2.78 0.79 -24.51
C LEU A 89 -1.80 1.40 -23.50
N GLU A 90 -1.41 2.66 -23.67
CA GLU A 90 -0.42 3.34 -22.83
C GLU A 90 -0.85 3.35 -21.36
N ASP A 91 -2.09 3.79 -21.08
CA ASP A 91 -2.66 3.80 -19.73
C ASP A 91 -2.61 2.42 -19.05
N ALA A 92 -2.87 1.34 -19.81
CA ALA A 92 -2.82 -0.02 -19.27
C ALA A 92 -1.39 -0.47 -18.96
N ALA A 93 -0.41 -0.09 -19.80
CA ALA A 93 1.00 -0.39 -19.56
C ALA A 93 1.52 0.38 -18.33
N GLU A 94 1.15 1.66 -18.20
CA GLU A 94 1.48 2.49 -17.03
C GLU A 94 0.83 1.94 -15.77
N PHE A 95 -0.45 1.58 -15.81
CA PHE A 95 -1.15 0.95 -14.69
C PHE A 95 -0.45 -0.34 -14.23
N GLY A 96 0.02 -1.17 -15.16
CA GLY A 96 0.83 -2.35 -14.86
C GLY A 96 2.13 -2.01 -14.11
N LYS A 97 2.84 -0.96 -14.55
CA LYS A 97 4.07 -0.48 -13.89
C LYS A 97 3.80 0.03 -12.48
N ILE A 98 2.70 0.75 -12.28
CA ILE A 98 2.25 1.21 -10.96
C ILE A 98 1.96 0.01 -10.05
N GLY A 99 1.19 -0.97 -10.51
CA GLY A 99 0.91 -2.18 -9.72
C GLY A 99 2.17 -2.96 -9.35
N ARG A 100 3.12 -3.05 -10.29
CA ARG A 100 4.44 -3.68 -10.06
C ARG A 100 5.31 -2.89 -9.07
N TYR A 101 5.20 -1.57 -9.04
CA TYR A 101 5.87 -0.73 -8.05
C TYR A 101 5.31 -1.03 -6.65
N TYR A 102 3.99 -0.98 -6.46
CA TYR A 102 3.36 -1.29 -5.17
C TYR A 102 3.58 -2.74 -4.69
N ALA A 103 3.77 -3.69 -5.62
CA ALA A 103 4.04 -5.07 -5.28
C ALA A 103 5.49 -5.34 -4.81
N ALA A 104 6.42 -4.41 -5.02
CA ALA A 104 7.85 -4.60 -4.75
C ALA A 104 8.47 -3.55 -3.84
N GLU A 105 7.97 -2.32 -3.87
CA GLU A 105 8.56 -1.19 -3.17
C GLU A 105 7.80 -0.92 -1.87
N SER A 106 8.52 -0.68 -0.78
CA SER A 106 7.89 -0.40 0.51
C SER A 106 7.46 1.06 0.57
N MET A 107 6.29 1.32 1.14
CA MET A 107 5.77 2.68 1.36
C MET A 107 6.27 3.19 2.72
N LEU A 108 7.59 3.29 2.84
CA LEU A 108 8.32 3.68 4.05
C LEU A 108 9.40 4.69 3.68
N VAL A 109 10.00 5.34 4.68
CA VAL A 109 11.12 6.26 4.47
C VAL A 109 12.31 5.49 3.90
N TRP A 110 12.90 6.00 2.83
CA TRP A 110 14.13 5.49 2.26
C TRP A 110 15.35 6.03 3.00
N ASP A 111 16.22 5.16 3.51
CA ASP A 111 17.53 5.56 4.03
C ASP A 111 18.58 5.48 2.91
N PRO A 112 19.09 6.63 2.41
CA PRO A 112 20.08 6.64 1.34
C PRO A 112 21.45 6.11 1.77
N LYS A 113 21.72 5.97 3.07
CA LYS A 113 23.01 5.45 3.58
C LYS A 113 23.05 3.94 3.52
N THR A 114 21.94 3.28 3.87
CA THR A 114 21.83 1.82 3.82
C THR A 114 21.34 1.34 2.45
N GLY A 115 20.61 2.18 1.71
CA GLY A 115 19.97 1.80 0.47
C GLY A 115 18.75 0.90 0.72
N GLU A 116 18.07 1.09 1.85
CA GLU A 116 16.94 0.28 2.28
C GLU A 116 15.83 1.18 2.84
N TYR A 117 14.60 0.65 2.84
CA TYR A 117 13.47 1.27 3.49
C TYR A 117 13.49 1.04 5.01
N ASP A 118 13.23 2.08 5.79
CA ASP A 118 13.32 2.08 7.24
C ASP A 118 11.94 2.36 7.88
N ALA A 119 11.41 1.34 8.53
CA ALA A 119 10.13 1.41 9.24
C ALA A 119 10.19 2.28 10.50
N GLU A 120 11.35 2.34 11.17
CA GLU A 120 11.51 3.06 12.44
C GLU A 120 11.62 4.57 12.20
N SER A 121 12.29 4.99 11.13
CA SER A 121 12.30 6.41 10.74
C SER A 121 11.04 6.88 10.03
N THR A 122 10.13 5.96 9.66
CA THR A 122 8.84 6.33 9.05
C THR A 122 7.85 6.85 10.11
N PRO A 123 7.51 8.16 10.09
CA PRO A 123 6.63 8.75 11.10
C PRO A 123 5.24 8.11 11.09
N SER A 124 4.64 7.99 12.28
CA SER A 124 3.24 7.57 12.45
C SER A 124 2.37 8.75 12.85
N TYR A 125 1.15 8.77 12.34
CA TYR A 125 0.13 9.73 12.74
C TYR A 125 -1.19 9.02 13.01
N GLY A 126 -1.98 9.61 13.91
CA GLY A 126 -3.32 9.12 14.20
C GLY A 126 -3.37 8.01 15.23
N LYS A 127 -4.48 7.28 15.24
CA LYS A 127 -4.79 6.25 16.25
C LYS A 127 -5.45 5.01 15.67
N ASP A 128 -5.99 5.08 14.46
CA ASP A 128 -6.74 3.99 13.85
C ASP A 128 -5.77 2.92 13.32
N THR A 129 -5.86 1.71 13.86
CA THR A 129 -5.01 0.60 13.40
C THR A 129 -5.68 -0.21 12.28
N LEU A 130 -4.87 -0.89 11.45
CA LEU A 130 -5.40 -1.81 10.43
C LEU A 130 -6.23 -2.95 11.04
N GLU A 131 -5.83 -3.47 12.20
CA GLU A 131 -6.57 -4.55 12.86
C GLU A 131 -7.97 -4.10 13.30
N GLU A 132 -8.09 -2.90 13.87
CA GLU A 132 -9.38 -2.30 14.24
C GLU A 132 -10.24 -2.03 13.01
N PHE A 133 -9.63 -1.54 11.92
CA PHE A 133 -10.31 -1.40 10.65
C PHE A 133 -10.90 -2.73 10.18
N PHE A 134 -10.10 -3.80 10.15
CA PHE A 134 -10.59 -5.12 9.74
C PHE A 134 -11.68 -5.68 10.67
N LYS A 135 -11.59 -5.46 11.99
CA LYS A 135 -12.66 -5.83 12.94
C LYS A 135 -13.97 -5.11 12.61
N ARG A 136 -13.92 -3.80 12.42
CA ARG A 136 -15.09 -2.99 12.05
C ARG A 136 -15.70 -3.48 10.74
N VAL A 137 -14.89 -3.78 9.73
CA VAL A 137 -15.37 -4.30 8.44
C VAL A 137 -16.07 -5.66 8.60
N LEU A 138 -15.61 -6.52 9.51
CA LEU A 138 -16.27 -7.80 9.77
C LEU A 138 -17.62 -7.64 10.49
N GLU A 139 -17.77 -6.61 11.34
CA GLU A 139 -18.99 -6.35 12.11
C GLU A 139 -20.03 -5.55 11.33
N GLU A 140 -19.59 -4.51 10.62
CA GLU A 140 -20.43 -3.48 10.01
C GLU A 140 -20.43 -3.53 8.47
N GLY A 141 -19.52 -4.31 7.88
CA GLY A 141 -19.26 -4.32 6.44
C GLY A 141 -18.39 -3.14 5.99
N MET A 142 -18.23 -2.99 4.67
CA MET A 142 -17.44 -1.91 4.05
C MET A 142 -18.23 -0.60 3.87
N ALA A 143 -19.28 -0.38 4.66
CA ALA A 143 -20.13 0.81 4.52
C ALA A 143 -19.30 2.09 4.74
N GLY A 144 -19.40 3.04 3.81
CA GLY A 144 -18.65 4.31 3.87
C GLY A 144 -17.21 4.25 3.33
N GLN A 145 -16.75 3.11 2.81
CA GLN A 145 -15.47 3.01 2.10
C GLN A 145 -15.68 3.22 0.60
N GLU A 146 -15.12 4.30 0.04
CA GLU A 146 -15.19 4.61 -1.39
C GLU A 146 -13.87 4.27 -2.08
N LEU A 147 -13.68 2.99 -2.40
CA LEU A 147 -12.42 2.48 -2.95
C LEU A 147 -12.12 2.91 -4.40
N GLY A 148 -13.06 3.57 -5.10
CA GLY A 148 -12.84 4.07 -6.47
C GLY A 148 -12.26 3.03 -7.45
N GLU A 149 -11.31 3.46 -8.28
CA GLU A 149 -10.55 2.59 -9.19
C GLU A 149 -9.59 1.66 -8.45
N GLN A 150 -9.28 2.00 -7.20
CA GLN A 150 -8.36 1.30 -6.31
C GLN A 150 -8.99 0.03 -5.73
N ALA A 151 -10.29 -0.19 -5.92
CA ALA A 151 -10.97 -1.44 -5.58
C ALA A 151 -10.39 -2.68 -6.29
N ILE A 152 -9.58 -2.47 -7.34
CA ILE A 152 -8.91 -3.54 -8.10
C ILE A 152 -7.63 -4.03 -7.40
N PHE A 153 -7.07 -3.24 -6.47
CA PHE A 153 -5.83 -3.55 -5.74
C PHE A 153 -6.06 -4.22 -4.39
#